data_AF-A0A1Z9H5A5-F1
#
_entry.id   AF-A0A1Z9H5A5-F1
#
_cell.length_a   1.000
_cell.length_b   1.000
_cell.length_c   1.000
_cell.angle_alpha   90.00
_cell.angle_beta   90.00
_cell.angle_gamma   90.00
#
_symmetry.space_group_name_H-M   'P 1'
#
loop_
_entity.id
_entity.type
_entity.pdbx_description
1 polymer ?
#
loop_
_entity_poly.entity_id
_entity_poly.type
_entity_poly.pdbx_seq_one_letter_code
_entity_poly.pdbx_strand_id
1 'polypeptide(L)' 'MTISVEVRDSNVSKSMMQLKRTLIREGLFKELKKRKFYTKPSVAKRLKREAAEKQRHKDLKRELRAAIKADF' A
#
# COMPACT_ATOMS: atom_id res chain seq x y z
N MET A 1 10.42 -12.99 7.98
CA MET A 1 10.65 -11.56 8.26
C MET A 1 9.83 -11.19 9.48
N THR A 2 10.49 -10.72 10.53
CA THR A 2 9.84 -10.25 11.75
C THR A 2 9.80 -8.72 11.71
N ILE A 3 8.61 -8.13 11.82
CA ILE A 3 8.43 -6.67 11.88
C ILE A 3 8.38 -6.30 13.36
N SER A 4 9.37 -5.56 13.84
CA SER A 4 9.42 -5.05 15.21
C SER A 4 9.44 -3.53 15.21
N VAL A 5 8.80 -2.92 16.21
CA VAL A 5 8.86 -1.49 16.48
C VAL A 5 9.13 -1.31 17.96
N GLU A 6 10.21 -0.60 18.27
CA GLU A 6 10.56 -0.24 19.64
C GLU A 6 9.69 0.92 20.13
N VAL A 7 9.32 0.88 21.41
CA VAL A 7 8.65 2.00 22.06
C VAL A 7 9.72 2.87 22.72
N ARG A 8 9.80 4.12 22.28
CA ARG A 8 10.69 5.13 22.89
C ARG A 8 9.84 6.11 23.69
N ASP A 9 10.37 6.56 24.83
CA ASP A 9 9.79 7.60 25.68
C ASP A 9 8.36 7.27 26.18
N SER A 10 8.07 5.99 26.41
CA SER A 10 6.74 5.48 26.81
C SER A 10 5.58 5.85 25.87
N ASN A 11 5.87 6.33 24.64
CA ASN A 11 4.85 6.78 23.72
C ASN A 11 4.32 5.63 22.85
N VAL A 12 3.45 4.82 23.45
CA VAL A 12 2.85 3.63 22.82
C VAL A 12 2.01 4.00 21.59
N SER A 13 1.23 5.08 21.66
CA SER A 13 0.36 5.52 20.56
C SER A 13 1.14 5.82 19.28
N LYS A 14 2.28 6.50 19.40
CA LYS A 14 3.14 6.82 18.26
C LYS A 14 3.78 5.56 17.66
N SER A 15 4.29 4.66 18.51
CA SER A 15 4.85 3.39 18.06
C SER A 15 3.81 2.51 17.35
N MET A 16 2.56 2.52 17.83
CA MET A 16 1.46 1.80 17.16
C MET A 16 1.13 2.39 15.78
N MET A 17 1.11 3.72 15.64
CA MET A 17 0.94 4.38 14.34
C MET A 17 2.10 4.04 13.39
N GLN A 18 3.33 4.01 13.90
CA GLN A 18 4.50 3.65 13.10
C GLN A 18 4.43 2.19 12.63
N LEU A 19 4.08 1.26 13.52
CA LEU A 19 3.88 -0.15 13.18
C LEU A 19 2.84 -0.30 12.07
N LYS A 20 1.67 0.36 12.22
CA LYS A 20 0.62 0.35 11.19
C LYS A 20 1.13 0.87 9.84
N ARG A 21 1.91 1.96 9.84
CA ARG A 21 2.52 2.50 8.60
C ARG A 21 3.51 1.53 7.98
N THR A 22 4.36 0.89 8.77
CA THR A 22 5.32 -0.13 8.31
C THR A 22 4.58 -1.32 7.69
N LEU A 23 3.56 -1.86 8.36
CA LEU A 23 2.74 -2.96 7.86
C LEU A 23 2.02 -2.63 6.54
N ILE A 24 1.53 -1.40 6.40
CA ILE A 24 0.90 -0.93 5.15
C ILE A 24 1.93 -0.79 4.03
N ARG A 25 3.13 -0.27 4.34
CA ARG A 25 4.23 -0.09 3.38
C ARG A 25 4.71 -1.43 2.84
N GLU A 26 4.88 -2.41 3.71
CA GLU A 26 5.25 -3.78 3.33
C GLU A 26 4.11 -4.51 2.62
N GLY A 27 2.88 -4.00 2.69
CA GLY A 27 1.74 -4.56 1.98
C GLY A 27 1.19 -5.84 2.61
N LEU A 28 1.57 -6.16 3.86
CA LEU A 28 1.19 -7.38 4.56
C LEU A 28 -0.33 -7.59 4.55
N PHE A 29 -1.10 -6.53 4.82
CA PHE A 29 -2.57 -6.60 4.79
C PHE A 29 -3.14 -6.94 3.40
N LYS A 30 -2.52 -6.45 2.32
CA LYS A 30 -2.93 -6.79 0.95
C LYS A 30 -2.62 -8.25 0.65
N GLU A 31 -1.49 -8.73 1.12
CA GLU A 31 -1.07 -10.12 0.96
C GLU A 31 -1.95 -11.09 1.75
N LEU A 32 -2.25 -10.79 3.01
CA LEU A 32 -3.19 -11.56 3.83
C LEU A 32 -4.56 -11.66 3.15
N LYS A 33 -5.07 -10.54 2.60
CA LYS A 33 -6.34 -10.55 1.85
C LYS A 33 -6.27 -11.40 0.58
N LYS A 34 -5.16 -11.35 -0.15
CA LYS A 34 -4.95 -12.15 -1.37
C LYS A 34 -4.85 -13.65 -1.07
N ARG A 35 -4.23 -14.02 0.06
CA ARG A 35 -4.01 -15.40 0.48
C ARG A 35 -5.18 -16.01 1.26
N LYS A 36 -6.20 -15.22 1.62
CA LYS A 36 -7.35 -15.68 2.44
C LYS A 36 -8.09 -16.87 1.83
N PHE A 37 -8.21 -16.93 0.50
CA PHE A 37 -8.90 -18.00 -0.21
C PHE A 37 -8.14 -18.36 -1.50
N TYR A 38 -8.36 -19.58 -2.00
CA TYR A 38 -7.85 -19.98 -3.30
C TYR A 38 -8.43 -19.09 -4.40
N THR A 39 -7.56 -18.58 -5.27
CA THR A 39 -7.94 -17.79 -6.43
C THR A 39 -7.45 -18.51 -7.68
N LYS A 40 -8.38 -18.81 -8.59
CA LYS A 40 -8.04 -19.40 -9.90
C LYS A 40 -7.00 -18.53 -10.62
N PRO A 41 -5.99 -19.12 -11.30
CA PRO A 41 -4.92 -18.37 -11.96
C PRO A 41 -5.43 -17.34 -12.98
N SER A 42 -6.53 -17.61 -13.69
CA SER A 42 -7.15 -16.64 -14.61
C SER A 42 -7.66 -15.39 -13.90
N VAL A 43 -8.30 -15.55 -12.74
CA VAL A 43 -8.79 -14.44 -11.91
C VAL A 43 -7.62 -13.64 -11.34
N ALA A 44 -6.57 -14.32 -10.89
CA ALA A 44 -5.35 -13.67 -10.43
C ALA A 44 -4.68 -12.83 -11.53
N LYS A 45 -4.62 -13.33 -12.77
CA LYS A 45 -4.11 -12.58 -13.94
C LYS A 45 -4.96 -11.35 -14.23
N ARG A 46 -6.30 -11.47 -14.21
CA ARG A 46 -7.22 -10.34 -14.42
C ARG A 46 -7.04 -9.26 -13.35
N LEU A 47 -7.05 -9.63 -12.07
CA LEU A 47 -6.88 -8.70 -10.95
C LEU A 47 -5.52 -7.97 -11.01
N LYS A 48 -4.46 -8.64 -11.47
CA LYS A 48 -3.15 -8.00 -11.68
C LYS A 48 -3.20 -6.90 -12.74
N ARG A 49 -3.91 -7.13 -13.87
CA ARG A 49 -4.07 -6.13 -14.93
C ARG A 49 -4.88 -4.93 -14.46
N GLU A 50 -6.04 -5.17 -13.84
CA GLU A 50 -6.90 -4.11 -13.29
C GLU A 50 -6.16 -3.26 -12.24
N ALA A 51 -5.34 -3.90 -11.38
CA ALA A 51 -4.53 -3.18 -10.40
C ALA A 51 -3.46 -2.29 -11.06
N ALA A 52 -2.83 -2.76 -12.15
CA ALA A 52 -1.84 -1.99 -12.90
C ALA A 52 -2.48 -0.79 -13.62
N GLU A 53 -3.65 -0.95 -14.24
CA GLU A 53 -4.39 0.15 -14.85
C GLU A 53 -4.81 1.20 -13.82
N LYS A 54 -5.32 0.76 -12.66
CA LYS A 54 -5.63 1.68 -11.55
C LYS A 54 -4.41 2.46 -11.08
N GLN A 55 -3.22 1.85 -11.08
CA GLN A 55 -1.99 2.53 -10.72
C GLN A 55 -1.60 3.57 -11.78
N ARG A 56 -1.63 3.22 -13.08
CA ARG A 56 -1.37 4.15 -14.19
C ARG A 56 -2.27 5.38 -14.13
N HIS A 57 -3.57 5.20 -13.89
CA HIS A 57 -4.50 6.32 -13.74
C HIS A 57 -4.19 7.22 -12.54
N LYS A 58 -3.68 6.65 -11.44
CA LYS A 58 -3.27 7.45 -10.27
C LYS A 58 -2.00 8.25 -10.55
N ASP A 59 -1.05 7.65 -11.26
CA ASP A 59 0.22 8.30 -11.60
C ASP A 59 -0.03 9.47 -12.56
N LEU A 60 -0.84 9.28 -13.59
CA LEU A 60 -1.27 10.36 -14.49
C LEU A 60 -1.94 11.52 -13.73
N LYS A 61 -2.87 11.22 -12.80
CA LYS A 61 -3.52 12.26 -11.97
C LYS A 61 -2.53 12.98 -11.07
N ARG A 62 -1.48 12.29 -10.61
CA ARG A 62 -0.43 12.88 -9.78
C ARG A 62 0.45 13.83 -10.60
N GLU A 63 0.81 13.42 -11.82
CA GLU A 63 1.57 14.25 -12.77
C GLU A 63 0.79 15.51 -13.14
N LEU A 64 -0.49 15.38 -13.51
CA LEU A 64 -1.34 16.53 -13.83
C LEU A 64 -1.42 17.51 -12.65
N ARG A 65 -1.61 17.02 -11.43
CA ARG A 65 -1.63 17.87 -10.23
C ARG A 65 -0.28 18.54 -9.97
N ALA A 66 0.82 17.85 -10.27
CA ALA A 66 2.16 18.40 -10.11
C ALA A 66 2.44 19.50 -11.15
N ALA A 67 2.02 19.31 -12.40
CA ALA A 67 2.11 20.32 -13.45
C ALA A 67 1.30 21.57 -13.09
N ILE A 68 0.02 21.39 -12.70
CA ILE A 68 -0.83 22.50 -12.24
C ILE A 68 -0.14 23.26 -11.08
N LYS A 69 0.46 22.55 -10.12
CA LYS A 69 1.17 23.18 -9.00
C LYS A 69 2.43 23.92 -9.43
N ALA A 70 3.12 23.48 -10.49
CA ALA A 70 4.33 24.11 -10.97
C ALA A 70 4.05 25.39 -11.79
N ASP A 71 2.86 25.47 -12.40
CA ASP A 71 2.40 26.62 -13.17
C ASP A 71 1.86 27.78 -12.28
N PHE A 72 1.68 27.55 -10.97
CA PHE A 72 1.31 28.56 -9.96
C PHE A 72 2.48 28.89 -9.02
#